data_AF-A0A3B0YCD2-F1
#
_entry.id   AF-A0A3B0YCD2-F1
#
_cell.length_a   1.000
_cell.length_b   1.000
_cell.length_c   1.000
_cell.angle_alpha   90.00
_cell.angle_beta   90.00
_cell.angle_gamma   90.00
#
_symmetry.space_group_name_H-M   'P 1'
#
loop_
_entity.id
_entity.type
_entity.pdbx_description
1 polymer ?
#
loop_
_entity_poly.entity_id
_entity_poly.type
_entity_poly.pdbx_seq_one_letter_code
_entity_poly.pdbx_strand_id
1 'polypeptide(L)' 'MKTSIINARVRPELKGDVEQILSKLGISTTQAITMFFEQIKINRGIPFPLQLPNDETIQAMLDARENKNLTSIEVDKISQ' A
#
# COMPACT_ATOMS: atom_id res chain seq x y z
N MET A 1 -0.02 31.23 -0.91
CA MET A 1 -0.34 29.79 -1.01
C MET A 1 -1.82 29.63 -1.29
N LYS A 2 -2.20 28.83 -2.28
CA LYS A 2 -3.60 28.46 -2.49
C LYS A 2 -3.86 27.17 -1.70
N THR A 3 -4.82 27.19 -0.79
CA THR A 3 -5.28 26.01 -0.07
C THR A 3 -6.53 25.46 -0.76
N SER A 4 -6.66 24.13 -0.77
CA SER A 4 -7.84 23.43 -1.27
C SER A 4 -8.38 22.55 -0.15
N ILE A 5 -9.71 22.50 -0.02
CA ILE A 5 -10.38 21.70 1.02
C ILE A 5 -10.77 20.35 0.41
N ILE A 6 -10.47 19.27 1.13
CA ILE A 6 -10.89 17.90 0.78
C ILE A 6 -12.08 17.54 1.68
N ASN A 7 -13.25 17.33 1.07
CA ASN A 7 -14.45 16.86 1.76
C ASN A 7 -14.82 15.46 1.25
N ALA A 8 -14.88 14.48 2.16
CA ALA A 8 -15.26 13.10 1.84
C ALA A 8 -16.18 12.54 2.93
N ARG A 9 -17.20 11.77 2.53
CA ARG A 9 -18.03 11.03 3.47
C ARG A 9 -17.37 9.69 3.81
N VAL A 10 -17.29 9.38 5.10
CA VAL A 10 -16.76 8.12 5.62
C VAL A 10 -17.71 7.58 6.68
N ARG A 11 -17.73 6.25 6.86
CA ARG A 11 -18.49 5.64 7.95
C ARG A 11 -17.87 6.07 9.29
N PRO A 12 -18.67 6.44 10.31
CA PRO A 12 -18.15 6.87 11.61
C PRO A 12 -17.24 5.84 12.29
N GLU A 13 -17.60 4.56 12.20
CA GLU A 13 -16.82 3.44 12.74
C GLU A 13 -15.42 3.39 12.12
N LEU A 14 -15.35 3.39 10.78
CA LEU A 14 -14.08 3.41 10.05
C LEU A 14 -13.21 4.63 10.43
N LYS A 15 -13.83 5.80 10.58
CA LYS A 15 -13.12 7.00 11.01
C LYS A 15 -12.52 6.82 12.41
N GLY A 16 -13.31 6.32 13.36
CA GLY A 16 -12.87 6.08 14.73
C GLY A 16 -11.72 5.08 14.80
N ASP A 17 -11.82 3.95 14.08
CA ASP A 17 -10.78 2.93 14.05
C ASP A 17 -9.46 3.48 13.52
N VAL A 18 -9.52 4.21 12.40
CA VAL A 18 -8.33 4.82 11.78
C VAL A 18 -7.73 5.89 12.69
N GLU A 19 -8.54 6.75 13.31
CA GLU A 19 -8.05 7.79 14.23
C GLU A 19 -7.31 7.21 15.44
N GLN A 20 -7.77 6.08 15.98
CA GLN A 20 -7.05 5.38 17.06
C GLN A 20 -5.69 4.86 16.60
N ILE A 21 -5.60 4.29 15.39
CA ILE A 21 -4.34 3.80 14.82
C ILE A 21 -3.37 4.96 14.58
N LEU A 22 -3.84 6.02 13.92
CA LEU A 22 -3.02 7.19 13.61
C LEU A 22 -2.55 7.92 14.88
N SER A 23 -3.38 7.98 15.92
CA SER A 23 -3.01 8.54 17.22
C SER A 23 -1.84 7.79 17.86
N LYS A 24 -1.83 6.44 17.80
CA LYS A 24 -0.70 5.62 18.27
C LYS A 24 0.59 5.88 17.48
N LEU A 25 0.47 6.28 16.20
CA LEU A 25 1.57 6.66 15.33
C LEU A 25 1.97 8.14 15.47
N GLY A 26 1.28 8.93 16.31
CA GLY A 26 1.55 10.35 16.52
C GLY A 26 1.19 11.26 15.33
N ILE A 27 0.31 10.82 14.44
CA ILE A 27 -0.11 11.56 13.25
C ILE A 27 -1.61 11.79 13.24
N SER A 28 -2.03 12.93 12.67
CA SER A 28 -3.44 13.26 12.47
C SER A 28 -3.97 12.68 11.15
N THR A 29 -5.29 12.54 11.05
CA THR A 29 -5.99 12.15 9.82
C THR A 29 -5.62 13.05 8.64
N THR A 30 -5.51 14.37 8.86
CA THR A 30 -5.10 15.31 7.82
C THR A 30 -3.68 15.04 7.32
N GLN A 31 -2.72 14.81 8.24
CA GLN A 31 -1.34 14.47 7.85
C GLN A 31 -1.29 13.16 7.07
N ALA A 32 -2.04 12.14 7.50
CA ALA A 32 -2.11 10.87 6.80
C ALA A 32 -2.68 11.03 5.37
N ILE A 33 -3.75 11.81 5.20
CA ILE A 33 -4.30 12.13 3.88
C ILE A 33 -3.28 12.88 3.04
N THR A 34 -2.60 13.90 3.58
CA THR A 34 -1.55 14.63 2.86
C THR A 34 -0.43 13.70 2.40
N MET A 35 0.06 12.82 3.28
CA MET A 35 1.09 11.83 2.93
C MET A 35 0.63 10.88 1.83
N PHE A 36 -0.63 10.44 1.85
CA PHE A 36 -1.20 9.62 0.79
C PHE A 36 -1.19 10.33 -0.58
N PHE A 37 -1.58 11.60 -0.64
CA PHE A 37 -1.50 12.39 -1.88
C PHE A 37 -0.06 12.60 -2.35
N GLU A 38 0.88 12.86 -1.44
CA GLU A 38 2.30 12.96 -1.76
C GLU A 38 2.86 11.65 -2.33
N GLN A 39 2.48 10.51 -1.75
CA GLN A 39 2.86 9.20 -2.25
C GLN A 39 2.29 8.92 -3.65
N ILE A 40 1.05 9.33 -3.93
CA ILE A 40 0.48 9.24 -5.29
C ILE A 40 1.30 10.08 -6.27
N LYS A 41 1.67 11.30 -5.87
CA LYS A 41 2.44 12.24 -6.71
C LYS A 41 3.82 11.69 -7.04
N ILE A 42 4.53 11.12 -6.05
CA ILE A 42 5.88 10.55 -6.19
C ILE A 42 5.84 9.30 -7.09
N ASN A 43 4.94 8.37 -6.78
CA ASN A 43 4.94 7.05 -7.42
C ASN A 43 4.14 7.00 -8.72
N ARG A 44 3.44 8.08 -9.09
CA ARG A 44 2.51 8.14 -10.24
C ARG A 44 1.49 6.98 -10.23
N GLY A 45 1.07 6.58 -9.04
CA GLY A 45 0.21 5.42 -8.82
C GLY A 45 -0.30 5.38 -7.38
N ILE A 46 -1.24 4.50 -7.11
CA ILE A 46 -1.77 4.32 -5.75
C ILE A 46 -0.70 3.61 -4.89
N PRO A 47 -0.35 4.14 -3.70
CA PRO A 47 0.74 3.63 -2.87
C PRO A 47 0.37 2.40 -2.04
N PHE A 48 -0.40 1.50 -2.66
CA PHE A 48 -0.68 0.16 -2.21
C PHE A 48 -1.19 -0.63 -3.43
N PRO A 49 -0.98 -1.95 -3.47
CA PRO A 49 -1.43 -2.77 -4.59
C PRO A 49 -2.96 -2.70 -4.73
N LEU A 50 -3.44 -2.27 -5.90
CA LEU A 50 -4.86 -2.29 -6.27
C LEU A 50 -5.29 -3.62 -6.91
N GLN A 51 -4.63 -4.71 -6.54
CA GLN A 51 -4.86 -6.02 -7.16
C GLN A 51 -5.67 -6.90 -6.23
N LEU A 52 -6.74 -7.51 -6.77
CA LEU A 52 -7.11 -8.84 -6.33
C LEU A 52 -6.03 -9.76 -6.93
N PRO A 53 -5.24 -10.49 -6.12
CA PRO A 53 -4.30 -11.44 -6.69
C PRO A 53 -5.10 -12.42 -7.53
N ASN A 54 -4.75 -12.51 -8.82
CA ASN A 54 -5.36 -13.50 -9.70
C ASN A 54 -4.91 -14.91 -9.27
N ASP A 55 -5.64 -15.93 -9.70
CA ASP A 55 -5.36 -17.31 -9.28
C ASP A 55 -3.91 -17.72 -9.59
N GLU A 56 -3.33 -17.21 -10.67
CA GLU A 56 -1.93 -17.41 -11.03
C GLU A 56 -0.95 -16.81 -10.02
N THR A 57 -1.16 -15.56 -9.58
CA THR A 57 -0.35 -14.91 -8.54
C THR A 57 -0.48 -15.63 -7.21
N ILE A 58 -1.69 -16.10 -6.86
CA ILE A 58 -1.92 -16.88 -5.65
C ILE A 58 -1.13 -18.20 -5.71
N GLN A 59 -1.22 -18.94 -6.81
CA GLN A 59 -0.49 -20.19 -7.00
C GLN A 59 1.03 -19.97 -6.99
N ALA A 60 1.54 -18.93 -7.65
CA ALA A 60 2.96 -18.59 -7.62
C ALA A 60 3.47 -18.26 -6.20
N MET A 61 2.66 -17.55 -5.40
CA MET A 61 3.00 -17.28 -4.00
C MET A 61 2.97 -18.54 -3.12
N LEU A 62 2.04 -19.47 -3.37
CA LEU A 62 1.98 -20.76 -2.68
C LEU A 62 3.18 -21.64 -3.04
N ASP A 63 3.46 -21.79 -4.33
CA ASP A 63 4.61 -22.53 -4.85
C ASP A 63 5.92 -22.00 -4.27
N ALA A 64 6.09 -20.67 -4.22
CA ALA A 64 7.26 -20.04 -3.62
C ALA A 64 7.41 -20.34 -2.12
N ARG A 65 6.31 -20.37 -1.36
CA ARG A 65 6.34 -20.73 0.07
C ARG A 65 6.63 -22.22 0.30
N GLU A 66 6.16 -23.07 -0.61
CA GLU A 66 6.35 -24.52 -0.55
C GLU A 66 7.64 -25.01 -1.22
N ASN A 67 8.48 -24.10 -1.73
CA ASN A 67 9.68 -24.38 -2.52
C ASN A 67 9.41 -25.27 -3.75
N LYS A 68 8.25 -25.09 -4.38
CA LYS A 68 7.86 -25.75 -5.63
C LYS A 68 8.07 -24.80 -6.80
N ASN A 69 8.43 -25.35 -7.97
CA ASN A 69 8.58 -24.59 -9.21
C ASN A 69 9.53 -23.38 -9.13
N LEU A 70 10.52 -23.41 -8.22
CA LEU A 70 11.54 -22.37 -8.08
C LEU A 70 12.82 -22.71 -8.84
N THR A 71 13.42 -21.71 -9.47
CA THR A 71 14.76 -21.81 -10.05
C THR A 71 15.74 -21.01 -9.20
N SER A 72 16.80 -21.65 -8.70
CA SER A 72 17.88 -20.93 -8.02
C SER A 72 18.75 -20.20 -9.02
N ILE A 73 18.97 -18.91 -8.78
CA ILE A 73 19.88 -18.07 -9.57
C ILE A 73 20.88 -17.38 -8.63
N GLU A 74 22.10 -17.23 -9.11
CA GLU A 74 23.16 -16.50 -8.40
C GLU A 74 22.93 -14.99 -8.53
N VAL A 75 23.24 -14.23 -7.48
CA VAL A 75 22.96 -12.79 -7.38
C VAL A 75 23.65 -12.00 -8.51
N ASP A 76 24.84 -12.44 -8.95
CA ASP A 76 25.59 -11.82 -10.05
C ASP A 76 24.87 -11.90 -11.40
N LYS A 77 23.91 -12.81 -11.56
CA LYS A 77 23.09 -12.95 -12.77
C LYS A 77 21.83 -12.06 -12.76
N ILE A 78 21.55 -11.35 -11.66
CA ILE A 78 20.36 -10.50 -11.50
C ILE A 78 20.62 -9.06 -11.98
N SER A 79 21.89 -8.68 -12.22
CA SER A 79 22.28 -7.31 -12.60
C SER A 79 22.73 -7.16 -14.06
N GLN A 80 21.92 -7.64 -15.02
CA GLN A 80 22.05 -7.28 -16.44
C GLN A 80 20.77 -6.62 -16.96
#